data_AF-A0AAE9PU13-F1
#
_entry.id   AF-A0AAE9PU13-F1
#
_cell.length_a   1.000
_cell.length_b   1.000
_cell.length_c   1.000
_cell.angle_alpha   90.00
_cell.angle_beta   90.00
_cell.angle_gamma   90.00
#
_symmetry.space_group_name_H-M   'P 1'
#
loop_
_entity.id
_entity.type
_entity.pdbx_description
1 polymer ?
#
loop_
_entity_poly.entity_id
_entity_poly.type
_entity_poly.pdbx_seq_one_letter_code
_entity_poly.pdbx_strand_id
1 'polypeptide(L)'
;MQQYYFDDQGRFVIENYAQAKPFSSFLPGIAGVQGIPLWAYYVNRGQGIASFGVEDKNGAIMEFFRPTAAIVSCRYMAFERF
;
A
#
# COMPACT_ATOMS: atom_id res chain seq x y z
N MET A 1 -9.32 20.38 5.90
CA MET A 1 -10.32 19.35 6.25
C MET A 1 -9.89 18.05 5.59
N GLN A 2 -9.63 16.99 6.35
CA GLN A 2 -9.39 15.66 5.78
C GLN A 2 -10.75 14.95 5.71
N GLN A 3 -11.27 14.76 4.49
CA GLN A 3 -12.55 14.08 4.26
C GLN A 3 -12.29 12.58 4.15
N TYR A 4 -12.18 11.92 5.30
CA TYR A 4 -12.29 10.47 5.40
C TYR A 4 -13.78 10.12 5.54
N TYR A 5 -14.33 9.34 4.62
CA TYR A 5 -15.73 8.91 4.69
C TYR A 5 -15.93 7.51 4.13
N PHE A 6 -17.07 6.91 4.44
CA PHE A 6 -17.55 5.73 3.73
C PHE A 6 -18.52 6.18 2.65
N ASP A 7 -18.36 5.66 1.44
CA ASP A 7 -19.34 5.90 0.38
C ASP A 7 -20.58 5.00 0.54
N ASP A 8 -21.57 5.21 -0.33
CA ASP A 8 -22.82 4.44 -0.33
C ASP A 8 -22.61 2.93 -0.60
N GLN A 9 -21.42 2.52 -1.05
CA GLN A 9 -21.03 1.13 -1.28
C GLN A 9 -20.24 0.54 -0.09
N GLY A 10 -20.09 1.29 1.01
CA GLY A 10 -19.35 0.86 2.20
C GLY A 10 -17.83 0.85 2.03
N ARG A 11 -17.29 1.52 1.00
CA ARG A 11 -15.85 1.64 0.77
C ARG A 11 -15.30 2.83 1.55
N PHE A 12 -14.15 2.66 2.18
CA PHE A 12 -13.46 3.75 2.86
C PHE A 12 -12.72 4.64 1.84
N VAL A 13 -13.15 5.90 1.73
CA VAL A 13 -12.62 6.89 0.79
C VAL A 13 -11.76 7.90 1.52
N ILE A 14 -10.59 8.18 0.93
CA ILE A 14 -9.65 9.20 1.40
C ILE A 14 -9.48 10.24 0.30
N GLU A 15 -10.08 11.42 0.48
CA GLU A 15 -9.88 12.52 -0.47
C GLU A 15 -8.49 13.12 -0.37
N ASN A 16 -7.95 13.54 -1.52
CA ASN A 16 -6.59 14.09 -1.63
C ASN A 16 -5.55 13.18 -0.97
N TYR A 17 -5.63 11.87 -1.23
CA TYR A 17 -4.81 10.81 -0.63
C TYR A 17 -3.32 11.17 -0.47
N ALA A 18 -2.72 11.79 -1.50
CA ALA A 18 -1.32 12.22 -1.50
C ALA A 18 -1.01 13.40 -0.56
N GLN A 19 -2.00 14.26 -0.27
CA GLN A 19 -1.90 15.42 0.63
C GLN A 19 -2.29 15.07 2.08
N ALA A 20 -2.86 13.89 2.31
CA ALA A 20 -3.15 13.41 3.65
C ALA A 20 -1.86 13.27 4.49
N LYS A 21 -2.04 13.19 5.82
CA LYS A 21 -0.90 12.97 6.74
C LYS A 21 -0.18 11.69 6.34
N PRO A 22 1.17 11.64 6.40
CA PRO A 22 1.90 10.43 6.00
C PRO A 22 1.41 9.21 6.77
N PHE A 23 1.04 8.15 6.05
CA PHE A 23 0.66 6.87 6.64
C PHE A 23 1.15 5.71 5.78
N SER A 24 1.23 4.56 6.43
CA SER A 24 1.62 3.29 5.84
C SER A 24 0.90 2.17 6.56
N SER A 25 0.44 1.15 5.84
CA SER A 25 -0.22 -0.01 6.44
C SER A 25 -0.07 -1.24 5.55
N PHE A 26 -0.47 -2.39 6.07
CA PHE A 26 -0.49 -3.65 5.37
C PHE A 26 -1.90 -3.98 4.89
N LEU A 27 -2.02 -4.32 3.62
CA LEU A 27 -3.13 -5.11 3.12
C LEU A 27 -2.77 -6.59 3.32
N PRO A 28 -3.46 -7.30 4.23
CA PRO A 28 -3.26 -8.73 4.37
C PRO A 28 -3.70 -9.41 3.06
N GLY A 29 -2.98 -10.45 2.66
CA GLY A 29 -3.21 -11.06 1.36
C GLY A 29 -4.57 -11.69 1.22
N ILE A 30 -5.43 -11.01 0.44
CA ILE A 30 -6.69 -11.57 -0.04
C ILE A 30 -6.34 -12.43 -1.23
N ALA A 31 -6.09 -13.71 -0.98
CA ALA A 31 -5.95 -14.70 -2.04
C ALA A 31 -7.35 -15.07 -2.56
N GLY A 32 -7.52 -15.10 -3.89
CA GLY A 32 -8.67 -15.78 -4.48
C GLY A 32 -8.65 -17.27 -4.12
N VAL A 33 -9.75 -17.98 -4.38
CA VAL A 33 -9.89 -19.43 -4.05
C VAL A 33 -8.73 -20.30 -4.58
N GLN A 34 -8.07 -19.85 -5.66
CA GLN A 34 -6.88 -20.48 -6.25
C GLN A 34 -5.67 -19.53 -6.35
N GLY A 35 -5.74 -18.37 -5.70
CA GLY A 35 -4.70 -17.35 -5.77
C GLY A 35 -3.57 -17.61 -4.79
N ILE A 36 -2.38 -17.12 -5.10
CA ILE A 36 -1.27 -17.06 -4.16
C ILE A 36 -1.52 -15.88 -3.21
N PRO A 37 -1.56 -16.06 -1.88
CA PRO A 37 -1.79 -14.98 -0.93
C PRO A 37 -0.65 -13.96 -1.01
N LEU A 38 -0.97 -12.73 -1.44
CA LEU A 38 -0.01 -11.65 -1.57
C LEU A 38 -0.22 -10.60 -0.48
N TRP A 39 0.75 -10.38 0.38
CA TRP A 39 0.74 -9.19 1.23
C TRP A 39 1.21 -7.98 0.44
N ALA A 40 0.54 -6.84 0.64
CA ALA A 40 0.92 -5.58 0.02
C ALA A 40 1.08 -4.50 1.09
N TYR A 41 2.26 -3.89 1.12
CA TYR A 41 2.57 -2.76 1.99
C TYR A 41 2.37 -1.46 1.23
N TYR A 42 1.35 -0.71 1.64
CA TYR A 42 0.92 0.52 0.97
C TYR A 42 1.22 1.74 1.81
N VAL A 43 1.49 2.85 1.13
CA VAL A 43 1.78 4.16 1.72
C VAL A 43 0.97 5.24 1.00
N ASN A 44 0.81 6.40 1.62
CA ASN A 44 0.08 7.51 1.00
C ASN A 44 0.95 8.46 0.16
N ARG A 45 2.14 8.01 -0.26
CA ARG A 45 3.10 8.75 -1.08
C ARG A 45 3.48 7.94 -2.32
N GLY A 46 4.03 8.63 -3.33
CA GLY A 46 4.45 7.98 -4.59
C GLY A 46 3.29 7.30 -5.30
N GLN A 47 3.52 6.07 -5.77
CA GLN A 47 2.52 5.25 -6.47
C GLN A 47 1.65 4.40 -5.54
N GLY A 48 1.77 4.57 -4.23
CA GLY A 48 0.87 3.97 -3.26
C GLY A 48 1.29 2.59 -2.74
N ILE A 49 2.05 1.78 -3.48
CA ILE A 49 2.59 0.49 -3.02
C ILE A 49 4.11 0.61 -2.85
N ALA A 50 4.61 0.33 -1.64
CA ALA A 50 6.02 0.46 -1.30
C ALA A 50 6.75 -0.89 -1.19
N SER A 51 6.05 -2.01 -1.02
CA SER A 51 6.61 -3.37 -1.02
C SER A 51 5.47 -4.38 -1.10
N PHE A 52 5.73 -5.57 -1.65
CA PHE A 52 4.77 -6.68 -1.67
C PHE A 52 5.50 -8.02 -1.78
N GLY A 53 4.82 -9.08 -1.39
CA GLY A 53 5.37 -10.42 -1.40
C GLY A 53 4.32 -11.49 -1.14
N VAL A 54 4.77 -12.74 -1.19
CA VAL A 54 3.95 -13.93 -1.00
C VAL A 54 4.24 -14.51 0.38
N GLU A 55 3.21 -15.05 1.03
CA GLU A 55 3.29 -15.79 2.32
C GLU A 55 3.86 -14.99 3.49
N ASP A 56 5.18 -14.78 3.52
CA ASP A 56 5.93 -14.13 4.59
C ASP A 56 6.96 -13.11 4.03
N LYS A 57 7.81 -12.58 4.92
CA LYS A 57 8.85 -11.60 4.55
C LYS A 57 9.98 -12.21 3.72
N ASN A 58 10.12 -13.53 3.70
CA ASN A 58 11.11 -14.26 2.90
C ASN A 58 10.61 -14.45 1.46
N GLY A 59 9.29 -14.40 1.22
CA GLY A 59 8.67 -14.32 -0.10
C GLY A 59 8.51 -12.90 -0.65
N ALA A 60 9.30 -11.93 -0.17
CA ALA A 60 9.26 -10.55 -0.66
C ALA A 60 9.72 -10.48 -2.12
N ILE A 61 8.81 -10.10 -3.03
CA ILE A 61 9.13 -9.84 -4.43
C ILE A 61 9.83 -8.48 -4.56
N MET A 62 9.47 -7.55 -3.68
CA MET A 62 10.06 -6.22 -3.59
C MET A 62 10.61 -5.98 -2.18
N GLU A 63 11.80 -5.38 -2.08
CA GLU A 63 12.48 -5.10 -0.80
C GLU A 63 11.54 -4.40 0.20
N PHE A 64 11.54 -4.88 1.44
CA PHE A 64 10.70 -4.35 2.50
C PHE A 64 11.39 -3.20 3.23
N PHE A 65 10.74 -2.03 3.26
CA PHE A 65 11.20 -0.84 3.99
C PHE A 65 10.35 -0.55 5.22
N ARG A 66 11.01 -0.15 6.32
CA ARG A 66 10.31 0.39 7.51
C ARG A 66 9.49 1.64 7.15
N PRO A 67 8.42 1.98 7.89
CA PRO A 67 7.49 3.08 7.57
C PRO A 67 8.12 4.38 7.07
N THR A 68 9.07 4.93 7.82
CA THR A 68 9.74 6.19 7.46
C THR A 68 10.54 6.05 6.16
N ALA A 69 11.26 4.95 5.99
CA ALA A 69 12.04 4.68 4.79
C ALA A 69 11.13 4.46 3.58
N ALA A 70 10.02 3.74 3.76
CA ALA A 70 9.03 3.48 2.71
C ALA A 70 8.41 4.78 2.18
N ILE A 71 8.04 5.71 3.08
CA ILE A 71 7.46 7.00 2.68
C ILE A 71 8.43 7.81 1.80
N VAL A 72 9.73 7.78 2.11
CA VAL A 72 10.76 8.51 1.35
C VAL A 72 11.10 7.80 0.03
N SER A 73 11.21 6.47 0.07
CA SER A 73 11.67 5.65 -1.06
C SER A 73 10.59 5.26 -2.05
N CYS A 74 9.32 5.25 -1.66
CA CYS A 74 8.18 4.94 -2.53
C CYS A 74 8.07 5.89 -3.74
N ARG A 75 8.82 7.00 -3.76
CA ARG A 75 8.96 7.85 -4.94
C ARG A 75 9.86 7.25 -6.03
N TYR A 76 10.83 6.42 -5.66
CA TYR A 76 11.88 5.92 -6.56
C TYR A 76 11.81 4.41 -6.80
N MET A 77 11.20 3.67 -5.88
CA MET A 77 11.18 2.20 -5.91
C MET A 77 9.79 1.62 -6.12
N ALA A 78 8.73 2.44 -6.08
CA ALA A 78 7.38 1.93 -6.24
C ALA A 78 7.06 1.55 -7.70
N PHE A 79 5.94 0.85 -7.87
CA PHE A 79 5.48 0.34 -9.16
C PHE A 79 5.21 1.46 -10.17
N GLU A 80 6.15 1.67 -11.10
CA GLU A 80 5.99 2.69 -12.12
C GLU A 80 4.88 2.36 -13.12
N ARG A 81 3.96 3.31 -13.30
CA ARG A 81 2.99 3.27 -14.39
C ARG A 81 3.71 3.73 -15.66
N PHE A 82 3.80 2.85 -16.67
CA PHE A 82 4.02 3.27 -18.06
C PHE A 82 2.74 3.91 -18.63
#